data_AF-A0AAD9PTU3-F1
#
_entry.id   AF-A0AAD9PTU3-F1
#
_cell.length_a   1.000
_cell.length_b   1.000
_cell.length_c   1.000
_cell.angle_alpha   90.00
_cell.angle_beta   90.00
_cell.angle_gamma   90.00
#
_symmetry.space_group_name_H-M   'P 1'
#
loop_
_entity.id
_entity.type
_entity.pdbx_description
1 polymer ?
#
loop_
_entity_poly.entity_id
_entity_poly.type
_entity_poly.pdbx_seq_one_letter_code
_entity_poly.pdbx_strand_id
1 'polypeptide(L)'
;MAKNSHSYHAVVIFLTCCVSLQACADDLKCIHGTYAEYGTMLRGHVFQEHNAANILACIPLGSIQEVPAASCLEIKASEGTSAVSGNYWLDSIKPGQVTLVTCDMRTGDLDECASGTHNCINGTADCTNTVGSYKCSCKSGHHGDGRNHCVLVDECKNYQILSSADRKVTHGSWPRLCDKNLEPGWFRFLGAAGVKMPTWCIPRNRCGTDIPGWLNGTHPEIYEGIVKRQVHFHWGLSCRYWSVDIQVRNCSGGRPISPSLPVGDDSYLNLSSQKRPTGRNLGGNRSVRRSGTTSRECRNYQHKEKADRKVKYRPYHRLCDGTLGPGWFRFHGDAGRKMPTWCTPTYRCGSLRTGCLNSAHHQKHEGNVTRQACFRYGYSCCRFFHNIQVRNCGGYYMYYLTASICIARYCGTD
;
A
#
# COMPACT_ATOMS: atom_id res chain seq x y z
N MET A 1 5.25 51.03 -30.60
CA MET A 1 6.70 51.32 -30.64
C MET A 1 7.06 52.00 -29.33
N ALA A 2 8.12 51.53 -28.67
CA ALA A 2 8.61 52.02 -27.40
C ALA A 2 9.36 53.36 -27.53
N LYS A 3 9.65 53.96 -26.36
CA LYS A 3 10.54 55.10 -26.01
C LYS A 3 9.81 56.44 -25.82
N ASN A 4 10.06 57.27 -24.79
CA ASN A 4 11.15 57.32 -23.82
C ASN A 4 10.73 58.09 -22.54
N SER A 5 11.48 57.80 -21.46
CA SER A 5 11.54 58.47 -20.16
C SER A 5 11.89 59.96 -20.22
N HIS A 6 11.25 60.79 -19.38
CA HIS A 6 11.85 62.01 -18.83
C HIS A 6 11.43 62.19 -17.35
N SER A 7 12.45 62.27 -16.49
CA SER A 7 12.36 62.75 -15.10
C SER A 7 12.38 64.28 -15.05
N TYR A 8 12.33 64.86 -13.83
CA TYR A 8 12.40 66.28 -13.39
C TYR A 8 11.02 66.92 -13.16
N HIS A 9 10.68 67.60 -12.05
CA HIS A 9 11.47 68.21 -10.96
C HIS A 9 10.74 68.12 -9.60
N ALA A 10 11.51 67.95 -8.53
CA ALA A 10 11.11 68.34 -7.18
C ALA A 10 11.16 69.87 -7.05
N VAL A 11 10.04 70.48 -6.67
CA VAL A 11 9.99 71.88 -6.22
C VAL A 11 9.92 71.85 -4.71
N VAL A 12 11.05 72.13 -4.06
CA VAL A 12 11.09 72.43 -2.63
C VAL A 12 10.92 73.93 -2.48
N ILE A 13 9.74 74.36 -2.02
CA ILE A 13 9.52 75.72 -1.54
C ILE A 13 9.51 75.67 -0.01
N PHE A 14 10.58 76.18 0.60
CA PHE A 14 10.55 76.60 2.00
C PHE A 14 9.90 77.97 2.05
N LEU A 15 8.68 78.06 2.56
CA LEU A 15 8.10 79.31 3.04
C LEU A 15 7.99 79.23 4.56
N THR A 16 8.76 80.11 5.18
CA THR A 16 8.63 80.50 6.58
C THR A 16 7.29 81.23 6.79
N CYS A 17 6.79 81.12 8.01
CA CYS A 17 5.70 81.89 8.63
C CYS A 17 4.28 81.29 8.57
N CYS A 18 3.76 81.11 9.78
CA CYS A 18 2.41 80.71 10.18
C CYS A 18 1.28 81.23 9.27
N VAL A 19 0.68 80.37 8.47
CA VAL A 19 -0.71 80.50 8.01
C VAL A 19 -1.29 79.09 7.83
N SER A 20 -2.51 78.89 8.33
CA SER A 20 -3.31 77.67 8.29
C SER A 20 -3.28 76.97 6.92
N LEU A 21 -2.46 75.92 6.78
CA LEU A 21 -2.44 75.08 5.59
C LEU A 21 -3.54 74.04 5.70
N GLN A 22 -4.71 74.38 5.17
CA GLN A 22 -5.64 73.37 4.68
C GLN A 22 -5.03 72.81 3.38
N ALA A 23 -4.19 71.79 3.51
CA ALA A 23 -3.72 71.02 2.37
C ALA A 23 -4.88 70.16 1.87
N CYS A 24 -5.71 70.73 0.99
CA CYS A 24 -6.57 69.94 0.13
C CYS A 24 -5.66 69.27 -0.89
N ALA A 25 -5.49 67.95 -0.78
CA ALA A 25 -4.95 67.16 -1.87
C ALA A 25 -6.08 67.03 -2.91
N ASP A 26 -6.08 67.93 -3.90
CA ASP A 26 -6.87 67.73 -5.11
C ASP A 26 -6.21 66.60 -5.91
N ASP A 27 -7.01 65.57 -6.22
CA ASP A 27 -6.71 64.56 -7.24
C ASP A 27 -5.68 63.46 -6.88
N LEU A 28 -5.73 62.89 -5.65
CA LEU A 28 -5.12 61.57 -5.40
C LEU A 28 -5.99 60.46 -6.02
N LYS A 29 -5.75 60.18 -7.30
CA LYS A 29 -6.29 59.00 -7.98
C LYS A 29 -5.57 57.76 -7.48
N CYS A 30 -6.22 57.01 -6.61
CA CYS A 30 -5.80 55.64 -6.37
C CYS A 30 -5.90 54.86 -7.70
N ILE A 31 -4.87 54.06 -7.99
CA ILE A 31 -4.77 53.35 -9.27
C ILE A 31 -5.81 52.21 -9.25
N HIS A 32 -6.79 52.28 -10.15
CA HIS A 32 -7.71 51.19 -10.52
C HIS A 32 -8.35 50.37 -9.37
N GLY A 33 -9.48 50.84 -8.84
CA GLY A 33 -10.46 49.98 -8.14
C GLY A 33 -10.48 50.03 -6.61
N THR A 34 -9.69 50.88 -5.97
CA THR A 34 -9.68 51.05 -4.51
C THR A 34 -10.80 51.99 -4.02
N TYR A 35 -11.49 51.64 -2.94
CA TYR A 35 -12.44 52.51 -2.24
C TYR A 35 -11.73 53.38 -1.19
N ALA A 36 -12.07 54.68 -1.14
CA ALA A 36 -11.71 55.55 -0.03
C ALA A 36 -12.84 55.52 1.01
N GLU A 37 -12.60 54.91 2.19
CA GLU A 37 -13.53 55.09 3.31
C GLU A 37 -13.32 56.45 3.96
N TYR A 38 -14.35 57.29 3.94
CA TYR A 38 -14.39 58.53 4.70
C TYR A 38 -14.87 58.22 6.13
N GLY A 39 -13.95 58.18 7.08
CA GLY A 39 -14.32 58.27 8.50
C GLY A 39 -14.98 59.62 8.80
N THR A 40 -16.17 59.62 9.39
CA THR A 40 -16.79 60.86 9.88
C THR A 40 -16.06 61.35 11.12
N MET A 41 -15.41 62.52 11.03
CA MET A 41 -14.79 63.18 12.18
C MET A 41 -15.87 63.60 13.19
N LEU A 42 -15.80 63.07 14.41
CA LEU A 42 -16.56 63.60 15.55
C LEU A 42 -16.02 64.98 15.93
N ARG A 43 -16.93 65.95 16.03
CA ARG A 43 -16.64 67.37 16.32
C ARG A 43 -16.05 67.50 17.73
N GLY A 44 -14.77 67.85 17.85
CA GLY A 44 -14.17 68.28 19.14
C GLY A 44 -12.79 67.73 19.52
N HIS A 45 -12.09 66.98 18.66
CA HIS A 45 -10.75 66.47 18.98
C HIS A 45 -9.64 67.24 18.23
N VAL A 46 -8.67 67.76 18.98
CA VAL A 46 -7.43 68.37 18.49
C VAL A 46 -6.30 67.35 18.69
N PHE A 47 -5.57 67.01 17.63
CA PHE A 47 -4.37 66.17 17.71
C PHE A 47 -3.11 66.99 17.40
N GLN A 48 -2.07 66.83 18.23
CA GLN A 48 -0.72 67.36 18.00
C GLN A 48 0.01 66.54 16.93
N GLU A 49 0.90 67.19 16.17
CA GLU A 49 1.59 66.70 14.96
C GLU A 49 2.25 65.31 15.05
N HIS A 50 2.58 64.82 16.24
CA HIS A 50 3.16 63.48 16.44
C HIS A 50 2.13 62.34 16.35
N ASN A 51 0.83 62.66 16.30
CA ASN A 51 -0.27 61.71 16.15
C ASN A 51 -1.06 61.92 14.85
N ALA A 52 -0.56 62.73 13.92
CA ALA A 52 -1.17 62.97 12.60
C ALA A 52 -0.89 61.85 11.59
N ALA A 53 -0.83 60.59 12.05
CA ALA A 53 -1.00 59.44 11.18
C ALA A 53 -2.51 59.28 10.91
N ASN A 54 -3.10 60.25 10.21
CA ASN A 54 -4.29 59.99 9.42
C ASN A 54 -3.84 59.03 8.32
N ILE A 55 -3.85 57.73 8.63
CA ILE A 55 -3.44 56.62 7.76
C ILE A 55 -4.47 56.54 6.63
N LEU A 56 -4.34 57.40 5.62
CA LEU A 56 -4.86 57.14 4.29
C LEU A 56 -3.89 56.15 3.63
N ALA A 57 -3.87 54.91 4.14
CA ALA A 57 -3.19 53.82 3.46
C ALA A 57 -4.16 53.25 2.43
N CYS A 58 -3.74 53.14 1.17
CA CYS A 58 -4.46 52.29 0.22
C CYS A 58 -4.42 50.86 0.76
N ILE A 59 -5.56 50.37 1.24
CA ILE A 59 -5.69 48.99 1.72
C ILE A 59 -5.93 48.10 0.49
N PRO A 60 -5.10 47.07 0.26
CA PRO A 60 -5.29 46.17 -0.88
C PRO A 60 -6.66 45.49 -0.83
N LEU A 61 -7.31 45.36 -1.97
CA LEU A 61 -8.63 44.76 -2.05
C LEU A 61 -8.62 43.32 -1.51
N GLY A 62 -9.58 42.96 -0.67
CA GLY A 62 -9.68 41.64 -0.04
C GLY A 62 -8.67 41.38 1.09
N SER A 63 -7.84 42.36 1.49
CA SER A 63 -6.86 42.15 2.57
C SER A 63 -7.46 42.16 3.98
N ILE A 64 -8.61 42.82 4.16
CA ILE A 64 -9.37 42.86 5.42
C ILE A 64 -10.86 42.58 5.14
N GLN A 65 -11.62 42.27 6.18
CA GLN A 65 -13.01 41.81 6.05
C GLN A 65 -13.97 42.94 5.61
N GLU A 66 -13.61 44.19 5.92
CA GLU A 66 -14.38 45.40 5.63
C GLU A 66 -14.28 45.82 4.17
N VAL A 67 -13.22 45.41 3.46
CA VAL A 67 -13.05 45.61 2.01
C VAL A 67 -12.87 44.29 1.27
N PRO A 68 -13.89 43.42 1.25
CA PRO A 68 -13.82 42.15 0.55
C PRO A 68 -13.77 42.38 -0.97
N ALA A 69 -13.15 41.45 -1.69
CA ALA A 69 -13.21 41.43 -3.15
C ALA A 69 -14.34 40.51 -3.63
N ALA A 70 -14.84 40.74 -4.85
CA ALA A 70 -15.75 39.82 -5.52
C ALA A 70 -15.01 38.59 -6.07
N SER A 71 -13.71 38.66 -6.38
CA SER A 71 -12.93 37.48 -6.83
C SER A 71 -11.42 37.64 -6.70
N CYS A 72 -10.68 36.52 -6.68
CA CYS A 72 -9.21 36.55 -6.79
C CYS A 72 -8.71 37.24 -8.08
N LEU A 73 -9.49 37.15 -9.16
CA LEU A 73 -9.17 37.81 -10.44
C LEU A 73 -9.28 39.33 -10.33
N GLU A 74 -10.27 39.83 -9.59
CA GLU A 74 -10.42 41.26 -9.32
C GLU A 74 -9.25 41.80 -8.50
N ILE A 75 -8.85 41.09 -7.44
CA ILE A 75 -7.68 41.45 -6.63
C ILE A 75 -6.43 41.52 -7.51
N LYS A 76 -6.22 40.51 -8.37
CA LYS A 76 -5.11 40.50 -9.31
C LYS A 76 -5.16 41.65 -10.32
N ALA A 77 -6.34 42.02 -10.79
CA ALA A 77 -6.53 43.14 -11.72
C ALA A 77 -6.27 44.50 -11.04
N SER A 78 -6.63 44.64 -9.76
CA SER A 78 -6.38 45.83 -8.94
C SER A 78 -4.89 45.99 -8.62
N GLU A 79 -4.27 44.93 -8.08
CA GLU A 79 -2.89 45.00 -7.55
C GLU A 79 -1.82 44.76 -8.63
N GLY A 80 -2.19 44.23 -9.79
CA GLY A 80 -1.29 43.98 -10.92
C GLY A 80 -0.07 43.13 -10.53
N THR A 81 1.13 43.69 -10.72
CA THR A 81 2.40 43.00 -10.40
C THR A 81 2.68 42.90 -8.90
N SER A 82 1.95 43.63 -8.06
CA SER A 82 2.11 43.63 -6.61
C SER A 82 1.26 42.55 -5.92
N ALA A 83 0.41 41.84 -6.67
CA ALA A 83 -0.43 40.76 -6.13
C ALA A 83 0.40 39.55 -5.68
N VAL A 84 0.15 39.05 -4.46
CA VAL A 84 0.86 37.90 -3.89
C VAL A 84 -0.13 36.78 -3.57
N SER A 85 0.19 35.53 -3.88
CA SER A 85 -0.66 34.40 -3.51
C SER A 85 -0.78 34.28 -1.99
N GLY A 86 -1.98 34.09 -1.47
CA GLY A 86 -2.23 34.17 -0.04
C GLY A 86 -3.71 34.13 0.31
N ASN A 87 -4.04 34.48 1.55
CA ASN A 87 -5.41 34.50 2.04
C ASN A 87 -6.04 35.88 1.86
N TYR A 88 -7.26 35.92 1.33
CA TYR A 88 -8.03 37.12 1.03
C TYR A 88 -9.50 36.92 1.40
N TRP A 89 -10.19 38.01 1.70
CA TRP A 89 -11.60 38.06 2.03
C TRP A 89 -12.42 38.28 0.76
N LEU A 90 -13.34 37.36 0.48
CA LEU A 90 -14.29 37.46 -0.63
C LEU A 90 -15.73 37.45 -0.14
N ASP A 91 -16.62 38.20 -0.80
CA ASP A 91 -18.05 38.27 -0.47
C ASP A 91 -18.96 37.47 -1.43
N SER A 92 -18.42 37.05 -2.57
CA SER A 92 -19.15 36.34 -3.64
C SER A 92 -19.30 34.83 -3.42
N ILE A 93 -18.57 34.25 -2.46
CA ILE A 93 -18.54 32.80 -2.22
C ILE A 93 -19.84 32.30 -1.59
N LYS A 94 -20.37 33.06 -0.62
CA LYS A 94 -21.63 32.76 0.05
C LYS A 94 -22.46 34.03 0.12
N PRO A 95 -23.72 34.02 -0.36
CA PRO A 95 -24.58 35.20 -0.30
C PRO A 95 -24.69 35.73 1.13
N GLY A 96 -24.30 37.01 1.33
CA GLY A 96 -24.38 37.69 2.61
C GLY A 96 -23.29 37.31 3.63
N GLN A 97 -22.23 36.60 3.22
CA GLN A 97 -21.14 36.21 4.12
C GLN A 97 -19.75 36.46 3.49
N VAL A 98 -18.96 37.30 4.16
CA VAL A 98 -17.55 37.49 3.83
C VAL A 98 -16.73 36.28 4.30
N THR A 99 -16.01 35.65 3.38
CA THR A 99 -15.32 34.38 3.58
C THR A 99 -13.82 34.55 3.33
N LEU A 100 -12.99 34.14 4.28
CA LEU A 100 -11.55 34.08 4.09
C LEU A 100 -11.21 32.86 3.23
N VAL A 101 -10.52 33.08 2.12
CA VAL A 101 -10.14 32.06 1.16
C VAL A 101 -8.70 32.26 0.68
N THR A 102 -8.12 31.23 0.07
CA THR A 102 -6.77 31.27 -0.49
C THR A 102 -6.83 31.50 -2.00
N CYS A 103 -6.13 32.52 -2.49
CA CYS A 103 -6.02 32.85 -3.91
C CYS A 103 -4.60 32.58 -4.45
N ASP A 104 -4.47 31.95 -5.61
CA ASP A 104 -3.23 31.91 -6.39
C ASP A 104 -3.17 33.11 -7.33
N MET A 105 -2.39 34.15 -6.98
CA MET A 105 -2.27 35.36 -7.80
C MET A 105 -1.49 35.14 -9.10
N ARG A 106 -0.75 34.03 -9.24
CA ARG A 106 -0.11 33.68 -10.52
C ARG A 106 -1.14 33.43 -11.60
N THR A 107 -2.25 32.79 -11.27
CA THR A 107 -3.35 32.48 -12.19
C THR A 107 -4.55 33.42 -12.00
N GLY A 108 -4.71 34.03 -10.82
CA GLY A 108 -5.93 34.76 -10.42
C GLY A 108 -7.05 33.82 -9.98
N ASP A 109 -6.69 32.62 -9.54
CA ASP A 109 -7.60 31.51 -9.26
C ASP A 109 -7.84 31.33 -7.75
N LEU A 110 -9.02 30.86 -7.39
CA LEU A 110 -9.38 30.49 -6.03
C LEU A 110 -8.91 29.06 -5.78
N ASP A 111 -8.10 28.82 -4.75
CA ASP A 111 -7.73 27.46 -4.35
C ASP A 111 -8.77 26.92 -3.35
N GLU A 112 -9.82 26.25 -3.85
CA GLU A 112 -10.88 25.71 -2.99
C GLU A 112 -10.38 24.58 -2.09
N CYS A 113 -9.28 23.92 -2.48
CA CYS A 113 -8.65 22.86 -1.72
C CYS A 113 -7.94 23.43 -0.47
N ALA A 114 -7.16 24.51 -0.63
CA ALA A 114 -6.51 25.21 0.48
C ALA A 114 -7.52 25.97 1.35
N SER A 115 -8.59 26.50 0.74
CA SER A 115 -9.64 27.26 1.43
C SER A 115 -10.63 26.38 2.20
N GLY A 116 -10.67 25.07 1.91
CA GLY A 116 -11.66 24.15 2.48
C GLY A 116 -13.11 24.43 2.03
N THR A 117 -13.29 25.14 0.92
CA THR A 117 -14.60 25.49 0.35
C THR A 117 -15.10 24.45 -0.68
N HIS A 118 -14.32 23.39 -0.91
CA HIS A 118 -14.66 22.30 -1.80
C HIS A 118 -15.74 21.35 -1.23
N ASN A 119 -16.48 20.69 -2.11
CA ASN A 119 -17.49 19.69 -1.74
C ASN A 119 -17.00 18.23 -1.86
N CYS A 120 -15.68 17.99 -1.90
CA CYS A 120 -15.15 16.63 -1.90
C CYS A 120 -15.48 15.88 -0.60
N ILE A 121 -15.71 14.57 -0.69
CA ILE A 121 -16.07 13.74 0.48
C ILE A 121 -14.93 13.75 1.49
N ASN A 122 -15.24 14.20 2.71
CA ASN A 122 -14.25 14.25 3.78
C ASN A 122 -13.80 12.83 4.18
N GLY A 123 -12.52 12.65 4.44
CA GLY A 123 -11.92 11.38 4.85
C GLY A 123 -11.60 10.42 3.69
N THR A 124 -12.43 10.31 2.65
CA THR A 124 -12.28 9.29 1.58
C THR A 124 -11.95 9.83 0.18
N ALA A 125 -11.94 11.14 -0.03
CA ALA A 125 -11.52 11.78 -1.28
C ALA A 125 -10.38 12.79 -1.05
N ASP A 126 -9.56 12.99 -2.09
CA ASP A 126 -8.54 14.03 -2.20
C ASP A 126 -9.05 15.15 -3.11
N CYS A 127 -8.71 16.39 -2.76
CA CYS A 127 -9.01 17.59 -3.56
C CYS A 127 -7.75 17.99 -4.33
N THR A 128 -7.88 18.23 -5.63
CA THR A 128 -6.82 18.80 -6.47
C THR A 128 -7.31 20.08 -7.11
N ASN A 129 -6.64 21.20 -6.83
CA ASN A 129 -6.99 22.50 -7.41
C ASN A 129 -6.68 22.54 -8.91
N THR A 130 -7.52 23.22 -9.69
CA THR A 130 -7.35 23.44 -11.13
C THR A 130 -7.72 24.87 -11.47
N VAL A 131 -7.16 25.46 -12.53
CA VAL A 131 -7.51 26.85 -12.88
C VAL A 131 -9.01 26.94 -13.20
N GLY A 132 -9.74 27.72 -12.41
CA GLY A 132 -11.18 27.96 -12.50
C GLY A 132 -12.06 26.97 -11.73
N SER A 133 -11.52 25.91 -11.12
CA SER A 133 -12.31 24.94 -10.33
C SER A 133 -11.44 23.95 -9.54
N TYR A 134 -12.04 22.92 -8.96
CA TYR A 134 -11.32 21.82 -8.32
C TYR A 134 -11.84 20.46 -8.80
N LYS A 135 -10.95 19.48 -8.79
CA LYS A 135 -11.29 18.08 -9.04
C LYS A 135 -11.20 17.27 -7.75
N CYS A 136 -12.26 16.53 -7.45
CA CYS A 136 -12.25 15.53 -6.38
C CYS A 136 -11.88 14.17 -6.97
N SER A 137 -11.00 13.44 -6.29
CA SER A 137 -10.64 12.06 -6.63
C SER A 137 -10.74 11.18 -5.39
N CYS A 138 -11.28 9.97 -5.51
CA CYS A 138 -11.30 9.06 -4.36
C CYS A 138 -9.86 8.67 -3.96
N LYS A 139 -9.62 8.58 -2.65
CA LYS A 139 -8.34 8.13 -2.09
C LYS A 139 -8.03 6.70 -2.53
N SER A 140 -6.76 6.31 -2.43
CA SER A 140 -6.33 4.94 -2.74
C SER A 140 -7.21 3.89 -2.05
N GLY A 141 -7.67 2.90 -2.82
CA GLY A 141 -8.59 1.85 -2.35
C GLY A 141 -10.08 2.20 -2.44
N HIS A 142 -10.44 3.40 -2.92
CA HIS A 142 -11.84 3.81 -3.11
C HIS A 142 -12.13 4.11 -4.60
N HIS A 143 -13.38 3.94 -5.02
CA HIS A 143 -13.88 4.26 -6.36
C HIS A 143 -15.20 5.01 -6.28
N GLY A 144 -15.43 5.87 -7.27
CA GLY A 144 -16.60 6.72 -7.37
C GLY A 144 -16.24 8.10 -7.93
N ASP A 145 -17.08 9.09 -7.67
CA ASP A 145 -17.00 10.44 -8.24
C ASP A 145 -16.20 11.45 -7.40
N GLY A 146 -15.77 11.07 -6.19
CA GLY A 146 -15.02 11.96 -5.29
C GLY A 146 -15.86 12.99 -4.52
N ARG A 147 -17.15 13.14 -4.85
CA ARG A 147 -18.00 14.24 -4.36
C ARG A 147 -19.21 13.74 -3.56
N ASN A 148 -19.92 12.73 -4.06
CA ASN A 148 -21.05 12.11 -3.38
C ASN A 148 -20.86 10.61 -3.13
N HIS A 149 -19.95 9.99 -3.90
CA HIS A 149 -19.69 8.57 -3.86
C HIS A 149 -18.18 8.31 -3.86
N CYS A 150 -17.66 7.80 -2.75
CA CYS A 150 -16.39 7.07 -2.70
C CYS A 150 -16.60 5.82 -1.85
N VAL A 151 -16.83 4.69 -2.51
CA VAL A 151 -16.91 3.40 -1.84
C VAL A 151 -15.56 2.73 -1.93
N LEU A 152 -15.21 1.95 -0.91
CA LEU A 152 -14.11 1.02 -1.01
C LEU A 152 -14.29 0.17 -2.28
N VAL A 153 -13.25 0.09 -3.11
CA VAL A 153 -13.21 -0.87 -4.20
C VAL A 153 -13.30 -2.24 -3.55
N ASP A 154 -14.47 -2.86 -3.62
CA ASP A 154 -14.65 -4.23 -3.20
C ASP A 154 -14.01 -5.12 -4.28
N GLU A 155 -12.71 -5.34 -4.16
CA GLU A 155 -11.92 -6.21 -5.04
C GLU A 155 -12.44 -7.65 -5.06
N CYS A 156 -13.28 -8.00 -4.08
CA CYS A 156 -14.01 -9.25 -4.01
C CYS A 156 -15.25 -9.29 -4.92
N LYS A 157 -15.57 -8.18 -5.60
CA LYS A 157 -16.68 -8.07 -6.57
C LYS A 157 -16.22 -7.58 -7.93
N ASN A 158 -15.16 -6.76 -8.00
CA ASN A 158 -14.64 -6.23 -9.25
C ASN A 158 -13.32 -6.92 -9.64
N TYR A 159 -13.42 -8.05 -10.35
CA TYR A 159 -12.29 -8.85 -10.81
C TYR A 159 -12.57 -9.52 -12.16
N GLN A 160 -11.50 -9.84 -12.89
CA GLN A 160 -11.55 -10.66 -14.11
C GLN A 160 -11.36 -12.14 -13.77
N ILE A 161 -12.01 -13.03 -14.52
CA ILE A 161 -11.97 -14.48 -14.28
C ILE A 161 -10.91 -15.14 -15.17
N LEU A 162 -10.02 -15.91 -14.53
CA LEU A 162 -9.06 -16.78 -15.19
C LEU A 162 -9.55 -18.23 -15.07
N SER A 163 -10.30 -18.72 -16.07
CA SER A 163 -10.99 -20.02 -15.98
C SER A 163 -10.47 -21.12 -16.90
N SER A 164 -9.63 -20.77 -17.87
CA SER A 164 -9.20 -21.70 -18.91
C SER A 164 -8.34 -22.85 -18.38
N ALA A 165 -8.58 -24.06 -18.91
CA ALA A 165 -7.86 -25.27 -18.54
C ALA A 165 -6.34 -25.18 -18.80
N ASP A 166 -5.93 -24.32 -19.76
CA ASP A 166 -4.52 -24.12 -20.06
C ASP A 166 -3.72 -23.59 -18.86
N ARG A 167 -4.36 -22.89 -17.92
CA ARG A 167 -3.72 -22.32 -16.74
C ARG A 167 -3.43 -23.33 -15.63
N LYS A 168 -3.93 -24.57 -15.74
CA LYS A 168 -3.80 -25.58 -14.71
C LYS A 168 -2.37 -26.14 -14.68
N VAL A 169 -1.85 -26.45 -13.48
CA VAL A 169 -0.49 -27.01 -13.30
C VAL A 169 -0.24 -28.34 -14.01
N THR A 170 -1.30 -29.07 -14.35
CA THR A 170 -1.23 -30.33 -15.10
C THR A 170 -1.25 -30.12 -16.61
N HIS A 171 -1.58 -28.92 -17.09
CA HIS A 171 -1.58 -28.60 -18.51
C HIS A 171 -0.15 -28.41 -19.02
N GLY A 172 0.14 -28.88 -20.23
CA GLY A 172 1.44 -28.71 -20.89
C GLY A 172 1.66 -27.27 -21.35
N SER A 173 2.69 -27.02 -22.18
CA SER A 173 2.96 -25.68 -22.74
C SER A 173 2.56 -25.49 -24.19
N TRP A 174 1.86 -26.45 -24.79
CA TRP A 174 1.41 -26.39 -26.18
C TRP A 174 -0.12 -26.39 -26.26
N PRO A 175 -0.73 -25.41 -26.95
CA PRO A 175 -0.11 -24.23 -27.57
C PRO A 175 0.52 -23.27 -26.54
N ARG A 176 1.58 -22.55 -26.95
CA ARG A 176 2.29 -21.60 -26.06
C ARG A 176 1.46 -20.33 -25.89
N LEU A 177 1.04 -20.10 -24.66
CA LEU A 177 0.31 -18.93 -24.22
C LEU A 177 1.19 -18.08 -23.29
N CYS A 178 0.83 -16.80 -23.20
CA CYS A 178 1.46 -15.87 -22.27
C CYS A 178 0.48 -14.78 -21.86
N ASP A 179 0.68 -14.26 -20.66
CA ASP A 179 -0.17 -13.22 -20.06
C ASP A 179 0.22 -11.80 -20.50
N LYS A 180 0.84 -11.64 -21.69
CA LYS A 180 1.34 -10.35 -22.18
C LYS A 180 0.25 -9.28 -22.38
N ASN A 181 -1.00 -9.72 -22.53
CA ASN A 181 -2.18 -8.87 -22.76
C ASN A 181 -3.08 -8.78 -21.51
N LEU A 182 -2.63 -9.26 -20.34
CA LEU A 182 -3.36 -9.02 -19.10
C LEU A 182 -3.14 -7.58 -18.65
N GLU A 183 -4.18 -6.77 -18.75
CA GLU A 183 -4.19 -5.41 -18.20
C GLU A 183 -4.17 -5.44 -16.66
N PRO A 184 -3.62 -4.41 -15.99
CA PRO A 184 -3.61 -4.36 -14.54
C PRO A 184 -5.00 -4.44 -13.92
N GLY A 185 -5.14 -5.23 -12.87
CA GLY A 185 -6.43 -5.43 -12.22
C GLY A 185 -6.46 -6.64 -11.30
N TRP A 186 -7.62 -6.85 -10.67
CA TRP A 186 -7.89 -8.01 -9.83
C TRP A 186 -8.33 -9.20 -10.67
N PHE A 187 -7.80 -10.38 -10.36
CA PHE A 187 -8.05 -11.63 -11.07
C PHE A 187 -8.45 -12.73 -10.09
N ARG A 188 -9.39 -13.59 -10.49
CA ARG A 188 -9.83 -14.77 -9.74
C ARG A 188 -9.68 -16.02 -10.59
N PHE A 189 -9.01 -17.04 -10.03
CA PHE A 189 -8.97 -18.37 -10.63
C PHE A 189 -10.28 -19.10 -10.36
N LEU A 190 -10.92 -19.60 -11.41
CA LEU A 190 -12.15 -20.40 -11.31
C LEU A 190 -12.17 -21.53 -12.34
N GLY A 191 -13.14 -22.44 -12.25
CA GLY A 191 -13.38 -23.45 -13.27
C GLY A 191 -12.19 -24.37 -13.52
N ALA A 192 -11.85 -24.61 -14.80
CA ALA A 192 -10.85 -25.59 -15.20
C ALA A 192 -9.40 -25.16 -14.86
N ALA A 193 -9.16 -23.86 -14.68
CA ALA A 193 -7.87 -23.34 -14.21
C ALA A 193 -7.55 -23.73 -12.76
N GLY A 194 -8.57 -24.08 -11.97
CA GLY A 194 -8.50 -24.26 -10.52
C GLY A 194 -8.97 -23.02 -9.77
N VAL A 195 -8.72 -22.97 -8.46
CA VAL A 195 -9.29 -21.94 -7.56
C VAL A 195 -8.26 -20.93 -7.04
N LYS A 196 -6.96 -21.20 -7.22
CA LYS A 196 -5.88 -20.31 -6.79
C LYS A 196 -4.54 -20.63 -7.46
N MET A 197 -3.65 -19.65 -7.50
CA MET A 197 -2.28 -19.82 -7.97
C MET A 197 -1.49 -20.79 -7.08
N PRO A 198 -0.64 -21.66 -7.63
CA PRO A 198 0.20 -22.55 -6.85
C PRO A 198 1.20 -21.79 -5.97
N THR A 199 1.48 -22.30 -4.78
CA THR A 199 2.46 -21.74 -3.82
C THR A 199 3.79 -22.52 -3.79
N TRP A 200 4.06 -23.30 -4.83
CA TRP A 200 5.26 -24.12 -4.99
C TRP A 200 5.80 -24.00 -6.41
N CYS A 201 7.10 -24.27 -6.55
CA CYS A 201 7.78 -24.28 -7.83
C CYS A 201 7.07 -25.20 -8.83
N ILE A 202 6.58 -24.62 -9.91
CA ILE A 202 5.99 -25.35 -11.03
C ILE A 202 7.09 -25.71 -12.03
N PRO A 203 7.21 -26.99 -12.44
CA PRO A 203 8.16 -27.39 -13.47
C PRO A 203 7.94 -26.63 -14.77
N ARG A 204 9.02 -26.36 -15.52
CA ARG A 204 8.95 -25.76 -16.87
C ARG A 204 7.92 -26.45 -17.77
N ASN A 205 7.43 -25.69 -18.74
CA ASN A 205 6.50 -26.18 -19.76
C ASN A 205 5.19 -26.69 -19.16
N ARG A 206 4.58 -25.88 -18.30
CA ARG A 206 3.32 -26.15 -17.60
C ARG A 206 2.45 -24.90 -17.60
N CYS A 207 1.17 -25.05 -17.30
CA CYS A 207 0.20 -23.95 -17.26
C CYS A 207 0.14 -23.17 -18.59
N GLY A 208 0.25 -23.87 -19.73
CA GLY A 208 0.15 -23.25 -21.05
C GLY A 208 1.37 -22.39 -21.41
N THR A 209 2.46 -22.43 -20.65
CA THR A 209 3.62 -21.56 -20.86
C THR A 209 4.95 -22.28 -20.61
N ASP A 210 6.02 -21.77 -21.20
CA ASP A 210 7.39 -22.24 -20.94
C ASP A 210 7.92 -21.72 -19.59
N ILE A 211 7.36 -20.60 -19.10
CA ILE A 211 7.83 -19.85 -17.92
C ILE A 211 6.71 -19.76 -16.87
N PRO A 212 6.39 -20.87 -16.17
CA PRO A 212 5.28 -20.87 -15.22
C PRO A 212 5.61 -20.02 -13.98
N GLY A 213 4.61 -19.28 -13.53
CA GLY A 213 4.64 -18.48 -12.30
C GLY A 213 4.02 -19.22 -11.11
N TRP A 214 4.49 -18.91 -9.91
CA TRP A 214 3.95 -19.43 -8.65
C TRP A 214 4.08 -18.40 -7.52
N LEU A 215 3.15 -18.42 -6.57
CA LEU A 215 3.08 -17.47 -5.48
C LEU A 215 4.13 -17.79 -4.39
N ASN A 216 4.93 -16.79 -4.03
CA ASN A 216 5.88 -16.87 -2.94
C ASN A 216 5.17 -16.71 -1.58
N GLY A 217 5.04 -17.83 -0.87
CA GLY A 217 4.37 -17.90 0.42
C GLY A 217 2.93 -18.38 0.31
N THR A 218 2.20 -18.37 1.42
CA THR A 218 0.80 -18.79 1.50
C THR A 218 -0.16 -17.75 0.93
N HIS A 219 -1.35 -18.18 0.50
CA HIS A 219 -2.46 -17.24 0.29
C HIS A 219 -2.89 -16.63 1.63
N PRO A 220 -3.34 -15.37 1.66
CA PRO A 220 -3.79 -14.73 2.88
C PRO A 220 -5.06 -15.36 3.45
N GLU A 221 -5.24 -15.24 4.76
CA GLU A 221 -6.52 -15.48 5.40
C GLU A 221 -7.44 -14.27 5.25
N ILE A 222 -8.75 -14.45 5.43
CA ILE A 222 -9.76 -13.38 5.26
C ILE A 222 -9.42 -12.14 6.12
N TYR A 223 -8.97 -12.35 7.35
CA TYR A 223 -8.66 -11.27 8.30
C TYR A 223 -7.38 -10.50 7.96
N GLU A 224 -6.50 -11.05 7.12
CA GLU A 224 -5.26 -10.38 6.72
C GLU A 224 -5.51 -9.27 5.69
N GLY A 225 -6.70 -9.24 5.08
CA GLY A 225 -7.06 -8.25 4.08
C GLY A 225 -6.17 -8.35 2.83
N ILE A 226 -5.77 -7.19 2.30
CA ILE A 226 -4.86 -7.11 1.15
C ILE A 226 -3.42 -7.28 1.65
N VAL A 227 -2.74 -8.33 1.19
CA VAL A 227 -1.31 -8.56 1.47
C VAL A 227 -0.48 -8.43 0.21
N LYS A 228 0.74 -7.88 0.33
CA LYS A 228 1.72 -7.88 -0.77
C LYS A 228 2.42 -9.23 -0.83
N ARG A 229 2.55 -9.81 -2.02
CA ARG A 229 3.24 -11.09 -2.28
C ARG A 229 4.07 -10.99 -3.54
N GLN A 230 4.94 -11.96 -3.74
CA GLN A 230 5.73 -12.10 -4.97
C GLN A 230 5.25 -13.28 -5.78
N VAL A 231 5.19 -13.15 -7.10
CA VAL A 231 5.09 -14.30 -8.00
C VAL A 231 6.48 -14.57 -8.55
N HIS A 232 7.00 -15.77 -8.27
CA HIS A 232 8.27 -16.27 -8.78
C HIS A 232 8.05 -17.04 -10.07
N PHE A 233 9.00 -16.95 -11.01
CA PHE A 233 8.89 -17.62 -12.29
C PHE A 233 10.05 -18.55 -12.55
N HIS A 234 9.74 -19.71 -13.14
CA HIS A 234 10.73 -20.75 -13.45
C HIS A 234 11.35 -20.49 -14.83
N TRP A 235 12.68 -20.34 -14.87
CA TRP A 235 13.45 -20.37 -16.12
C TRP A 235 14.76 -21.16 -15.96
N GLY A 236 15.12 -21.91 -17.00
CA GLY A 236 16.31 -22.76 -16.98
C GLY A 236 16.29 -23.74 -15.80
N LEU A 237 17.35 -23.69 -14.99
CA LEU A 237 17.48 -24.50 -13.77
C LEU A 237 16.96 -23.79 -12.51
N SER A 238 16.55 -22.51 -12.62
CA SER A 238 16.10 -21.71 -11.48
C SER A 238 14.58 -21.61 -11.44
N CYS A 239 14.00 -22.03 -10.31
CA CYS A 239 12.58 -21.87 -10.00
C CYS A 239 12.21 -20.46 -9.49
N ARG A 240 13.22 -19.61 -9.30
CA ARG A 240 13.12 -18.20 -8.91
C ARG A 240 14.07 -17.42 -9.81
N TYR A 241 13.81 -17.46 -11.10
CA TYR A 241 14.65 -16.73 -12.05
C TYR A 241 14.33 -15.23 -12.02
N TRP A 242 13.04 -14.91 -11.99
CA TRP A 242 12.54 -13.54 -11.82
C TRP A 242 11.40 -13.53 -10.80
N SER A 243 10.99 -12.35 -10.37
CA SER A 243 9.79 -12.17 -9.55
C SER A 243 9.06 -10.87 -9.86
N VAL A 244 7.76 -10.85 -9.61
CA VAL A 244 6.91 -9.64 -9.68
C VAL A 244 6.14 -9.49 -8.38
N ASP A 245 6.04 -8.27 -7.88
CA ASP A 245 5.21 -7.96 -6.72
C ASP A 245 3.73 -7.81 -7.13
N ILE A 246 2.86 -8.42 -6.34
CA ILE A 246 1.41 -8.41 -6.52
C ILE A 246 0.72 -8.14 -5.18
N GLN A 247 -0.56 -7.82 -5.24
CA GLN A 247 -1.42 -7.81 -4.06
C GLN A 247 -2.33 -9.03 -4.08
N VAL A 248 -2.60 -9.63 -2.92
CA VAL A 248 -3.45 -10.81 -2.79
C VAL A 248 -4.46 -10.55 -1.69
N ARG A 249 -5.72 -10.91 -1.90
CA ARG A 249 -6.77 -10.88 -0.88
C ARG A 249 -7.55 -12.18 -0.88
N ASN A 250 -8.01 -12.57 0.29
CA ASN A 250 -8.98 -13.65 0.46
C ASN A 250 -10.33 -13.04 0.79
N CYS A 251 -11.33 -13.35 -0.05
CA CYS A 251 -12.65 -12.73 0.02
C CYS A 251 -13.76 -13.66 0.53
N SER A 252 -13.39 -14.82 1.07
CA SER A 252 -14.32 -15.91 1.42
C SER A 252 -15.24 -15.60 2.63
N GLY A 253 -15.51 -14.32 2.95
CA GLY A 253 -16.24 -13.85 4.13
C GLY A 253 -17.46 -12.96 3.87
N GLY A 254 -17.93 -12.81 2.62
CA GLY A 254 -19.17 -12.09 2.29
C GLY A 254 -20.37 -13.05 2.17
N ARG A 255 -21.53 -12.69 2.74
CA ARG A 255 -22.78 -13.50 2.72
C ARG A 255 -23.20 -13.95 1.31
N PRO A 256 -23.91 -15.09 1.20
CA PRO A 256 -24.26 -15.72 -0.07
C PRO A 256 -25.34 -14.93 -0.80
N ILE A 257 -25.11 -14.61 -2.07
CA ILE A 257 -26.18 -14.30 -3.02
C ILE A 257 -26.27 -15.48 -4.00
N SER A 258 -27.31 -16.28 -3.77
CA SER A 258 -27.97 -17.22 -4.70
C SER A 258 -27.27 -18.55 -5.07
N PRO A 259 -28.08 -19.59 -5.39
CA PRO A 259 -27.80 -20.95 -4.97
C PRO A 259 -27.37 -21.82 -6.16
N SER A 260 -26.06 -21.95 -6.34
CA SER A 260 -25.41 -23.14 -6.88
C SER A 260 -23.97 -22.74 -7.14
N LEU A 261 -23.07 -23.05 -6.21
CA LEU A 261 -21.67 -23.41 -6.45
C LEU A 261 -21.01 -23.70 -5.09
N PRO A 262 -20.12 -24.70 -4.99
CA PRO A 262 -19.59 -25.16 -3.71
C PRO A 262 -18.68 -24.11 -3.07
N VAL A 263 -18.90 -23.89 -1.78
CA VAL A 263 -18.05 -23.07 -0.89
C VAL A 263 -16.62 -23.62 -0.91
N GLY A 264 -15.68 -22.86 -1.48
CA GLY A 264 -14.26 -23.22 -1.52
C GLY A 264 -13.39 -21.96 -1.45
N ASP A 265 -12.29 -22.05 -0.71
CA ASP A 265 -11.37 -20.95 -0.38
C ASP A 265 -10.92 -20.14 -1.61
N ASP A 266 -11.40 -18.90 -1.73
CA ASP A 266 -11.15 -18.04 -2.87
C ASP A 266 -10.00 -17.05 -2.61
N SER A 267 -8.96 -17.09 -3.43
CA SER A 267 -7.82 -16.16 -3.37
C SER A 267 -7.70 -15.35 -4.67
N TYR A 268 -7.61 -14.02 -4.52
CA TYR A 268 -7.65 -13.04 -5.60
C TYR A 268 -6.28 -12.41 -5.78
N LEU A 269 -5.87 -12.13 -7.01
CA LEU A 269 -4.55 -11.56 -7.33
C LEU A 269 -4.71 -10.23 -8.06
N ASN A 270 -4.01 -9.19 -7.61
CA ASN A 270 -3.85 -7.94 -8.35
C ASN A 270 -2.52 -7.95 -9.09
N LEU A 271 -2.55 -8.06 -10.42
CA LEU A 271 -1.35 -7.97 -11.26
C LEU A 271 -1.09 -6.49 -11.55
N SER A 272 -0.01 -5.94 -11.00
CA SER A 272 0.47 -4.60 -11.38
C SER A 272 1.31 -4.70 -12.67
N SER A 273 1.26 -3.69 -13.54
CA SER A 273 2.03 -3.66 -14.80
C SER A 273 3.53 -3.56 -14.53
N GLN A 274 4.19 -4.69 -14.24
CA GLN A 274 5.64 -4.73 -14.13
C GLN A 274 6.21 -5.57 -15.27
N LYS A 275 6.65 -4.88 -16.32
CA LYS A 275 7.56 -5.46 -17.33
C LYS A 275 8.96 -5.57 -16.72
N ARG A 276 9.72 -6.55 -17.23
CA ARG A 276 11.11 -6.87 -16.89
C ARG A 276 11.95 -5.61 -16.53
N PRO A 277 12.40 -5.45 -15.27
CA PRO A 277 13.44 -4.49 -14.97
C PRO A 277 14.79 -5.07 -15.42
N THR A 278 15.51 -4.35 -16.27
CA THR A 278 16.92 -4.62 -16.54
C THR A 278 17.76 -4.08 -15.37
N GLY A 279 18.11 -4.96 -14.43
CA GLY A 279 19.23 -4.85 -13.50
C GLY A 279 19.20 -3.75 -12.43
N ARG A 280 19.23 -4.14 -11.14
CA ARG A 280 20.21 -3.69 -10.12
C ARG A 280 19.88 -4.23 -8.72
N ASN A 281 20.92 -4.21 -7.89
CA ASN A 281 21.10 -4.90 -6.61
C ASN A 281 20.20 -4.46 -5.44
N LEU A 282 20.15 -5.36 -4.46
CA LEU A 282 19.56 -5.28 -3.12
C LEU A 282 20.03 -4.07 -2.29
N GLY A 283 19.07 -3.42 -1.62
CA GLY A 283 19.26 -2.58 -0.44
C GLY A 283 18.08 -2.79 0.53
N GLY A 284 18.35 -2.99 1.82
CA GLY A 284 17.37 -3.44 2.81
C GLY A 284 16.75 -2.34 3.69
N ASN A 285 15.76 -2.71 4.53
CA ASN A 285 15.72 -2.39 5.98
C ASN A 285 14.49 -2.96 6.75
N ARG A 286 14.79 -3.37 7.99
CA ARG A 286 14.07 -3.36 9.30
C ARG A 286 12.53 -3.54 9.47
N SER A 287 12.19 -4.69 10.11
CA SER A 287 11.37 -4.99 11.32
C SER A 287 10.42 -3.95 11.97
N VAL A 288 9.20 -4.39 12.36
CA VAL A 288 8.57 -4.22 13.72
C VAL A 288 7.57 -5.37 14.08
N ARG A 289 7.49 -5.73 15.37
CA ARG A 289 6.68 -6.77 16.06
C ARG A 289 5.29 -6.29 16.56
N ARG A 290 4.31 -7.21 16.77
CA ARG A 290 3.58 -7.39 18.06
C ARG A 290 2.71 -8.68 18.15
N SER A 291 2.62 -9.16 19.40
CA SER A 291 1.95 -10.34 20.02
C SER A 291 0.43 -10.42 19.78
N GLY A 292 -0.32 -11.53 19.86
CA GLY A 292 -0.08 -12.92 20.26
C GLY A 292 -1.41 -13.56 20.69
N THR A 293 -1.98 -14.43 19.85
CA THR A 293 -3.13 -15.32 20.17
C THR A 293 -2.77 -16.74 19.75
N THR A 294 -2.83 -17.70 20.67
CA THR A 294 -2.49 -19.11 20.41
C THR A 294 -3.45 -19.73 19.40
N SER A 295 -2.89 -20.37 18.38
CA SER A 295 -3.60 -20.74 17.17
C SER A 295 -4.24 -22.12 17.20
N ARG A 296 -5.19 -22.33 16.29
CA ARG A 296 -6.03 -23.54 16.19
C ARG A 296 -5.26 -24.82 15.85
N GLU A 297 -4.14 -24.72 15.16
CA GLU A 297 -3.27 -25.84 14.77
C GLU A 297 -2.60 -26.46 15.99
N CYS A 298 -2.29 -25.68 17.02
CA CYS A 298 -1.80 -26.17 18.31
C CYS A 298 -2.83 -27.00 19.11
N ARG A 299 -3.97 -27.35 18.52
CA ARG A 299 -5.01 -28.20 19.13
C ARG A 299 -5.38 -29.44 18.29
N ASN A 300 -5.20 -29.40 16.97
CA ASN A 300 -5.56 -30.50 16.07
C ASN A 300 -4.33 -31.06 15.34
N TYR A 301 -3.72 -32.11 15.88
CA TYR A 301 -2.54 -32.75 15.31
C TYR A 301 -2.49 -34.26 15.64
N GLN A 302 -1.72 -35.01 14.86
CA GLN A 302 -1.44 -36.42 15.08
C GLN A 302 -0.11 -36.60 15.84
N HIS A 303 -0.06 -37.61 16.70
CA HIS A 303 1.12 -37.89 17.50
C HIS A 303 2.08 -38.87 16.79
N LYS A 304 3.38 -38.63 16.90
CA LYS A 304 4.45 -39.59 16.56
C LYS A 304 5.11 -40.03 17.86
N GLU A 305 4.71 -41.17 18.39
CA GLU A 305 5.10 -41.61 19.76
C GLU A 305 6.05 -42.81 19.78
N LYS A 306 6.07 -43.60 18.71
CA LYS A 306 6.84 -44.84 18.65
C LYS A 306 8.35 -44.57 18.82
N ALA A 307 9.01 -45.35 19.69
CA ALA A 307 10.44 -45.27 19.96
C ALA A 307 11.32 -45.44 18.71
N ASP A 308 10.80 -46.13 17.69
CA ASP A 308 11.45 -46.32 16.39
C ASP A 308 11.71 -44.99 15.65
N ARG A 309 11.07 -43.89 16.05
CA ARG A 309 11.25 -42.53 15.49
C ARG A 309 12.44 -41.77 16.09
N LYS A 310 13.00 -42.22 17.21
CA LYS A 310 14.06 -41.49 17.91
C LYS A 310 15.36 -41.55 17.11
N VAL A 311 16.09 -40.44 17.06
CA VAL A 311 17.37 -40.32 16.34
C VAL A 311 18.44 -41.32 16.81
N LYS A 312 18.34 -41.85 18.03
CA LYS A 312 19.25 -42.88 18.56
C LYS A 312 18.83 -44.31 18.17
N TYR A 313 17.58 -44.53 17.76
CA TYR A 313 17.07 -45.85 17.42
C TYR A 313 17.76 -46.39 16.17
N ARG A 314 18.33 -47.60 16.27
CA ARG A 314 18.99 -48.30 15.16
C ARG A 314 18.02 -49.31 14.55
N PRO A 315 17.92 -49.38 13.22
CA PRO A 315 16.96 -50.26 12.55
C PRO A 315 17.34 -51.73 12.68
N TYR A 316 16.36 -52.57 13.04
CA TYR A 316 16.36 -54.01 12.76
C TYR A 316 15.55 -54.34 11.48
N HIS A 317 14.62 -53.45 11.09
CA HIS A 317 13.79 -53.52 9.87
C HIS A 317 13.79 -52.17 9.12
N ARG A 318 13.60 -52.20 7.78
CA ARG A 318 13.55 -50.99 6.92
C ARG A 318 12.15 -50.37 6.95
N LEU A 319 11.92 -49.45 7.88
CA LEU A 319 10.68 -48.68 7.95
C LEU A 319 10.76 -47.40 7.09
N CYS A 320 9.62 -46.92 6.63
CA CYS A 320 9.52 -45.73 5.78
C CYS A 320 8.25 -44.91 6.08
N ASP A 321 8.24 -43.62 5.72
CA ASP A 321 7.06 -42.75 5.79
C ASP A 321 6.35 -42.61 4.44
N GLY A 322 6.47 -43.62 3.57
CA GLY A 322 5.89 -43.62 2.21
C GLY A 322 4.37 -43.63 2.16
N THR A 323 3.72 -44.05 3.24
CA THR A 323 2.26 -44.07 3.39
C THR A 323 1.74 -42.96 4.29
N LEU A 324 2.59 -42.01 4.68
CA LEU A 324 2.21 -40.92 5.57
C LEU A 324 1.28 -39.94 4.83
N GLY A 325 0.00 -39.89 5.25
CA GLY A 325 -0.93 -38.87 4.77
C GLY A 325 -0.47 -37.45 5.14
N PRO A 326 -0.77 -36.44 4.31
CA PRO A 326 -0.45 -35.05 4.61
C PRO A 326 -1.19 -34.61 5.89
N GLY A 327 -0.47 -33.99 6.82
CA GLY A 327 -1.10 -33.55 8.06
C GLY A 327 -0.15 -32.92 9.06
N TRP A 328 -0.72 -32.37 10.13
CA TRP A 328 0.02 -31.81 11.25
C TRP A 328 0.43 -32.91 12.23
N PHE A 329 1.72 -33.02 12.50
CA PHE A 329 2.31 -34.01 13.39
C PHE A 329 3.12 -33.35 14.50
N ARG A 330 3.13 -33.99 15.66
CA ARG A 330 3.99 -33.64 16.79
C ARG A 330 4.82 -34.85 17.20
N PHE A 331 6.12 -34.64 17.42
CA PHE A 331 6.95 -35.63 18.11
C PHE A 331 6.67 -35.55 19.62
N HIS A 332 6.33 -36.71 20.20
CA HIS A 332 6.00 -36.83 21.61
C HIS A 332 6.45 -38.20 22.15
N GLY A 333 6.49 -38.37 23.48
CA GLY A 333 6.90 -39.64 24.11
C GLY A 333 8.30 -40.10 23.71
N ASP A 334 8.46 -41.40 23.47
CA ASP A 334 9.75 -42.04 23.20
C ASP A 334 10.40 -41.58 21.90
N ALA A 335 9.59 -41.08 20.96
CA ALA A 335 10.07 -40.48 19.71
C ALA A 335 10.86 -39.18 19.94
N GLY A 336 10.75 -38.54 21.11
CA GLY A 336 11.31 -37.24 21.44
C GLY A 336 10.32 -36.10 21.30
N ARG A 337 10.78 -34.85 21.43
CA ARG A 337 9.92 -33.65 21.49
C ARG A 337 9.95 -32.79 20.23
N LYS A 338 10.94 -32.97 19.36
CA LYS A 338 11.15 -32.17 18.15
C LYS A 338 11.98 -32.93 17.12
N MET A 339 12.00 -32.46 15.88
CA MET A 339 12.95 -32.95 14.88
C MET A 339 14.39 -32.47 15.22
N PRO A 340 15.44 -33.25 14.92
CA PRO A 340 16.81 -32.79 15.07
C PRO A 340 17.14 -31.71 14.04
N THR A 341 17.92 -30.70 14.42
CA THR A 341 18.36 -29.59 13.54
C THR A 341 19.82 -29.73 13.09
N TRP A 342 20.43 -30.89 13.37
CA TRP A 342 21.79 -31.21 12.97
C TRP A 342 21.79 -32.41 12.05
N CYS A 343 22.88 -32.57 11.30
CA CYS A 343 23.04 -33.69 10.39
C CYS A 343 23.13 -35.00 11.17
N THR A 344 22.07 -35.79 11.08
CA THR A 344 21.99 -37.09 11.74
C THR A 344 22.67 -38.18 10.91
N PRO A 345 23.34 -39.17 11.54
CA PRO A 345 23.87 -40.34 10.84
C PRO A 345 22.78 -41.09 10.07
N THR A 346 23.16 -41.77 8.98
CA THR A 346 22.28 -42.72 8.28
C THR A 346 21.96 -43.91 9.19
N TYR A 347 20.93 -44.69 8.83
CA TYR A 347 20.48 -45.86 9.62
C TYR A 347 20.05 -45.48 11.05
N ARG A 348 19.22 -44.44 11.14
CA ARG A 348 18.61 -43.94 12.37
C ARG A 348 17.10 -43.75 12.19
N CYS A 349 16.39 -43.74 13.32
CA CYS A 349 14.93 -43.64 13.38
C CYS A 349 14.19 -44.69 12.52
N GLY A 350 14.75 -45.90 12.48
CA GLY A 350 14.13 -47.05 11.82
C GLY A 350 14.18 -46.97 10.29
N SER A 351 14.96 -46.06 9.71
CA SER A 351 15.03 -45.83 8.26
C SER A 351 16.47 -45.81 7.74
N LEU A 352 16.63 -46.08 6.43
CA LEU A 352 17.92 -45.93 5.76
C LEU A 352 18.31 -44.45 5.64
N ARG A 353 17.33 -43.59 5.36
CA ARG A 353 17.51 -42.14 5.18
C ARG A 353 16.83 -41.36 6.29
N THR A 354 17.67 -40.73 7.09
CA THR A 354 17.30 -40.06 8.33
C THR A 354 16.93 -38.61 8.04
N GLY A 355 15.71 -38.22 8.38
CA GLY A 355 15.16 -36.88 8.17
C GLY A 355 15.41 -35.94 9.35
N CYS A 356 16.05 -34.81 9.08
CA CYS A 356 16.34 -33.73 10.03
C CYS A 356 15.94 -32.37 9.46
N LEU A 357 15.81 -31.35 10.30
CA LEU A 357 15.68 -29.97 9.86
C LEU A 357 17.05 -29.39 9.51
N ASN A 358 17.12 -28.62 8.43
CA ASN A 358 18.36 -27.94 8.03
C ASN A 358 18.55 -26.56 8.65
N SER A 359 17.67 -26.17 9.56
CA SER A 359 17.65 -24.86 10.17
C SER A 359 17.11 -24.96 11.59
N ALA A 360 17.45 -23.97 12.41
CA ALA A 360 16.98 -23.90 13.78
C ALA A 360 15.45 -23.74 13.84
N HIS A 361 14.88 -24.29 14.91
CA HIS A 361 13.50 -24.02 15.25
C HIS A 361 13.35 -22.54 15.64
N HIS A 362 12.34 -21.87 15.09
CA HIS A 362 12.08 -20.46 15.32
C HIS A 362 11.30 -20.20 16.62
N GLN A 363 11.19 -18.93 17.00
CA GLN A 363 10.48 -18.52 18.21
C GLN A 363 8.97 -18.34 17.99
N LYS A 364 8.20 -18.42 19.08
CA LYS A 364 6.71 -18.47 19.12
C LYS A 364 5.98 -17.36 18.34
N HIS A 365 6.63 -16.23 18.07
CA HIS A 365 6.01 -15.04 17.50
C HIS A 365 5.94 -15.02 15.96
N GLU A 366 6.56 -15.96 15.25
CA GLU A 366 6.63 -15.93 13.78
C GLU A 366 5.60 -16.85 13.08
N GLY A 367 4.67 -17.45 13.85
CA GLY A 367 3.61 -18.29 13.28
C GLY A 367 4.13 -19.61 12.68
N ASN A 368 3.50 -20.08 11.59
CA ASN A 368 3.97 -21.23 10.82
C ASN A 368 5.10 -20.77 9.89
N VAL A 369 6.27 -21.38 10.00
CA VAL A 369 7.40 -21.07 9.12
C VAL A 369 7.73 -22.26 8.24
N THR A 370 8.10 -21.98 6.99
CA THR A 370 8.54 -23.03 6.08
C THR A 370 9.99 -23.38 6.39
N ARG A 371 10.26 -24.67 6.68
CA ARG A 371 11.61 -25.21 6.84
C ARG A 371 11.83 -26.38 5.89
N GLN A 372 13.09 -26.76 5.68
CA GLN A 372 13.40 -27.94 4.89
C GLN A 372 13.68 -29.12 5.81
N ALA A 373 12.85 -30.16 5.68
CA ALA A 373 13.15 -31.48 6.20
C ALA A 373 14.08 -32.17 5.20
N CYS A 374 15.35 -32.27 5.57
CA CYS A 374 16.43 -32.83 4.78
C CYS A 374 16.68 -34.28 5.15
N PHE A 375 16.88 -35.09 4.12
CA PHE A 375 17.19 -36.50 4.22
C PHE A 375 18.62 -36.75 3.76
N ARG A 376 19.40 -37.36 4.65
CA ARG A 376 20.80 -37.68 4.38
C ARG A 376 20.93 -38.78 3.34
N TYR A 377 21.91 -38.62 2.45
CA TYR A 377 22.36 -39.67 1.54
C TYR A 377 23.87 -39.56 1.29
N GLY A 378 24.59 -40.65 1.56
CA GLY A 378 26.06 -40.65 1.55
C GLY A 378 26.63 -39.60 2.51
N TYR A 379 27.54 -38.76 1.99
CA TYR A 379 28.17 -37.67 2.72
C TYR A 379 27.31 -36.40 2.80
N SER A 380 26.26 -36.28 1.99
CA SER A 380 25.41 -35.08 1.97
C SER A 380 24.29 -35.19 3.00
N CYS A 381 24.30 -34.26 3.96
CA CYS A 381 23.30 -34.12 5.02
C CYS A 381 21.91 -33.71 4.51
N CYS A 382 21.84 -33.05 3.34
CA CYS A 382 20.59 -32.64 2.71
C CYS A 382 20.64 -32.93 1.22
N ARG A 383 20.66 -34.23 0.86
CA ARG A 383 20.64 -34.61 -0.56
C ARG A 383 19.23 -34.51 -1.15
N PHE A 384 18.23 -34.85 -0.35
CA PHE A 384 16.82 -34.76 -0.68
C PHE A 384 16.13 -33.97 0.41
N PHE A 385 15.14 -33.15 0.06
CA PHE A 385 14.40 -32.40 1.06
C PHE A 385 12.95 -32.23 0.69
N HIS A 386 12.13 -32.04 1.72
CA HIS A 386 10.76 -31.58 1.60
C HIS A 386 10.62 -30.24 2.33
N ASN A 387 9.92 -29.30 1.72
CA ASN A 387 9.53 -28.08 2.41
C ASN A 387 8.33 -28.42 3.31
N ILE A 388 8.51 -28.26 4.62
CA ILE A 388 7.50 -28.54 5.63
C ILE A 388 7.13 -27.26 6.36
N GLN A 389 5.88 -27.15 6.82
CA GLN A 389 5.51 -26.09 7.75
C GLN A 389 5.89 -26.51 9.16
N VAL A 390 6.56 -25.63 9.90
CA VAL A 390 6.91 -25.83 11.30
C VAL A 390 6.24 -24.75 12.12
N ARG A 391 5.57 -25.13 13.20
CA ARG A 391 4.97 -24.19 14.14
C ARG A 391 5.57 -24.37 15.53
N ASN A 392 5.92 -23.26 16.16
CA ASN A 392 6.25 -23.23 17.58
C ASN A 392 4.99 -22.91 18.41
N CYS A 393 4.47 -23.88 19.14
CA CYS A 393 3.28 -23.73 19.99
C CYS A 393 3.61 -23.23 21.41
N GLY A 394 4.84 -22.77 21.66
CA GLY A 394 5.28 -22.21 22.95
C GLY A 394 5.78 -23.24 23.98
N GLY A 395 5.77 -24.53 23.64
CA GLY A 395 6.29 -25.62 24.48
C GLY A 395 6.58 -26.93 23.73
N TYR A 396 6.08 -27.05 22.50
CA TYR A 396 6.37 -28.12 21.56
C TYR A 396 6.29 -27.58 20.13
N TYR A 397 6.78 -28.38 19.19
CA TYR A 397 6.77 -28.05 17.78
C TYR A 397 5.81 -28.95 17.02
N MET A 398 5.14 -28.34 16.05
CA MET A 398 4.31 -29.05 15.09
C MET A 398 4.91 -28.98 13.71
N TYR A 399 4.74 -30.06 12.96
CA TYR A 399 5.32 -30.25 11.64
C TYR A 399 4.22 -30.69 10.68
N TYR A 400 3.97 -29.93 9.63
CA TYR A 400 3.11 -30.38 8.55
C TYR A 400 3.92 -31.30 7.65
N LEU A 401 3.76 -32.60 7.82
CA LEU A 401 4.54 -33.62 7.13
C LEU A 401 3.69 -34.30 6.06
N THR A 402 4.38 -34.77 5.02
CA THR A 402 3.79 -35.52 3.92
C THR A 402 4.61 -36.79 3.67
N ALA A 403 4.07 -37.72 2.88
CA ALA A 403 4.74 -38.95 2.50
C ALA A 403 6.16 -38.67 1.99
N SER A 404 7.14 -39.41 2.52
CA SER A 404 8.50 -39.41 2.00
C SER A 404 8.70 -40.60 1.05
N ILE A 405 9.83 -40.66 0.35
CA ILE A 405 10.21 -41.88 -0.38
C ILE A 405 10.32 -43.09 0.57
N CYS A 406 10.01 -44.30 0.09
CA CYS A 406 9.94 -45.50 0.95
C CYS A 406 11.31 -46.11 1.33
N ILE A 407 12.22 -45.25 1.77
CA ILE A 407 13.48 -45.56 2.45
C ILE A 407 13.84 -44.46 3.45
N ALA A 408 12.99 -43.43 3.59
CA ALA A 408 13.20 -42.24 4.38
C ALA A 408 12.14 -42.10 5.47
N ARG A 409 12.50 -41.48 6.60
CA ARG A 409 11.57 -41.13 7.68
C ARG A 409 11.98 -39.83 8.37
N TYR A 410 11.00 -39.11 8.89
CA TYR A 410 11.23 -37.97 9.77
C TYR A 410 11.56 -38.49 11.17
N CYS A 411 12.69 -38.03 11.72
CA CYS A 411 13.16 -38.46 13.03
C CYS A 411 12.86 -37.43 14.12
N GLY A 412 12.72 -37.91 15.35
CA GLY A 412 12.60 -37.08 16.54
C GLY A 412 13.83 -37.14 17.45
N THR A 413 13.98 -36.13 18.28
CA THR A 413 15.00 -35.94 19.31
C THR A 413 14.40 -35.12 20.47
N ASP A 414 15.09 -35.04 21.60
CA ASP A 414 14.64 -34.29 22.78
C ASP A 414 14.92 -32.78 22.72
#